data_AF-A0A5C3NQV9-F1
#
_entry.id   AF-A0A5C3NQV9-F1
#
_cell.length_a   1.000
_cell.length_b   1.000
_cell.length_c   1.000
_cell.angle_alpha   90.00
_cell.angle_beta   90.00
_cell.angle_gamma   90.00
#
_symmetry.space_group_name_H-M   'P 1'
#
loop_
_entity.id
_entity.type
_entity.pdbx_description
1 polymer ?
#
loop_
_entity_poly.entity_id
_entity_poly.type
_entity_poly.pdbx_seq_one_letter_code
_entity_poly.pdbx_strand_id
1 'polypeptide(L)'
;QNHHVLPPAEYRTLRDNLVHIVAALDDVRHKSIDPPELPSLPIIQTVRTGKRGRPPQPIDPTFLRHALAVRGPARISKVLKCSSRHVRREALRQSLVQPAPPVFRHVNNPDGTQSRVHTSQTAPVSTLSDHELDATLADILTAYPGFG
;
A
#
# COMPACT_ATOMS: atom_id res chain seq x y z
N GLN A 1 31.61 -35.59 -13.38
CA GLN A 1 33.04 -35.97 -13.37
C GLN A 1 33.91 -34.79 -12.95
N ASN A 2 33.80 -34.28 -11.72
CA ASN A 2 34.60 -33.13 -11.22
C ASN A 2 35.47 -33.48 -10.00
N HIS A 3 35.74 -34.77 -9.74
CA HIS A 3 36.46 -35.22 -8.54
C HIS A 3 37.94 -34.79 -8.47
N HIS A 4 38.51 -34.25 -9.56
CA HIS A 4 39.90 -33.79 -9.60
C HIS A 4 40.07 -32.27 -9.49
N VAL A 5 38.99 -31.49 -9.42
CA VAL A 5 39.06 -30.02 -9.46
C VAL A 5 39.32 -29.41 -8.08
N LEU A 6 39.00 -30.12 -7.00
CA LEU A 6 39.16 -29.67 -5.62
C LEU A 6 40.04 -30.64 -4.83
N PRO A 7 41.16 -30.17 -4.23
CA PRO A 7 41.93 -30.95 -3.29
C PRO A 7 41.03 -31.50 -2.17
N PRO A 8 41.25 -32.74 -1.69
CA PRO A 8 40.42 -33.35 -0.65
C PRO A 8 40.29 -32.53 0.64
N ALA A 9 41.32 -31.73 0.98
CA ALA A 9 41.30 -30.84 2.12
C ALA A 9 40.30 -29.68 1.94
N GLU A 10 40.30 -29.03 0.78
CA GLU A 10 39.36 -27.93 0.46
C GLU A 10 37.92 -28.42 0.40
N TYR A 11 37.69 -29.63 -0.12
CA TYR A 11 36.37 -30.24 -0.14
C TYR A 11 35.80 -30.47 1.28
N ARG A 12 36.65 -30.88 2.24
CA ARG A 12 36.26 -31.02 3.64
C ARG A 12 35.89 -29.67 4.24
N THR A 13 36.73 -28.65 4.05
CA THR A 13 36.46 -27.28 4.53
C THR A 13 35.15 -26.73 3.96
N LEU A 14 34.88 -26.93 2.67
CA LEU A 14 33.62 -26.50 2.05
C LEU A 14 32.42 -27.22 2.66
N ARG A 15 32.53 -28.52 2.89
CA ARG A 15 31.47 -29.30 3.51
C ARG A 15 31.20 -28.84 4.94
N ASP A 16 32.24 -28.60 5.72
CA ASP A 16 32.12 -28.14 7.11
C ASP A 16 31.53 -26.73 7.16
N ASN A 17 31.95 -25.83 6.27
CA ASN A 17 31.38 -24.49 6.14
C ASN A 17 29.87 -24.54 5.80
N LEU A 18 29.47 -25.43 4.89
CA LEU A 18 28.04 -25.60 4.56
C LEU A 18 27.24 -26.09 5.77
N VAL A 19 27.77 -27.05 6.54
CA VAL A 19 27.13 -27.51 7.77
C VAL A 19 26.99 -26.36 8.77
N HIS A 20 28.02 -25.54 8.94
CA HIS A 20 27.96 -24.37 9.82
C HIS A 20 26.94 -23.33 9.36
N ILE A 21 26.85 -23.04 8.06
CA ILE A 21 25.86 -22.09 7.53
C ILE A 21 24.44 -22.61 7.75
N VAL A 22 24.19 -23.89 7.47
CA VAL A 22 22.87 -24.50 7.69
C VAL A 22 22.50 -24.47 9.17
N ALA A 23 23.42 -24.86 10.06
CA ALA A 23 23.19 -24.79 11.50
C ALA A 23 22.93 -23.35 11.98
N ALA A 24 23.67 -22.37 11.49
CA ALA A 24 23.45 -20.96 11.82
C ALA A 24 22.10 -20.44 11.32
N LEU A 25 21.64 -20.87 10.15
CA LEU A 25 20.32 -20.51 9.62
C LEU A 25 19.19 -21.14 10.43
N ASP A 26 19.34 -22.39 10.87
CA ASP A 26 18.39 -23.05 11.76
C ASP A 26 18.33 -22.37 13.13
N ASP A 27 19.48 -22.01 13.70
CA ASP A 27 19.55 -21.22 14.95
C ASP A 27 18.85 -19.86 14.81
N VAL A 28 19.10 -19.15 13.70
CA VAL A 28 18.44 -17.87 13.42
C VAL A 28 16.94 -18.06 13.24
N ARG A 29 16.51 -19.14 12.58
CA ARG A 29 15.09 -19.48 12.44
C ARG A 29 14.45 -19.72 13.79
N HIS A 30 15.08 -20.48 14.68
CA HIS A 30 14.57 -20.73 16.03
C HIS A 30 14.48 -19.44 16.85
N LYS A 31 15.53 -18.60 16.83
CA LYS A 31 15.53 -17.27 17.49
C LYS A 31 14.53 -16.30 16.91
N SER A 32 14.19 -16.42 15.63
CA SER A 32 13.19 -15.60 14.95
C SER A 32 11.75 -16.04 15.30
N ILE A 33 11.57 -17.30 15.68
CA ILE A 33 10.29 -17.85 16.15
C ILE A 33 10.02 -17.46 17.61
N ASP A 34 11.07 -17.17 18.39
CA ASP A 34 10.90 -16.69 19.75
C ASP A 34 10.05 -15.41 19.74
N PRO A 35 8.93 -15.38 20.49
CA PRO A 35 8.13 -14.18 20.60
C PRO A 35 9.04 -13.07 21.14
N PRO A 36 8.97 -11.85 20.57
CA PRO A 36 9.85 -10.77 20.99
C PRO A 36 9.72 -10.58 22.50
N GLU A 37 10.85 -10.63 23.21
CA GLU A 37 10.90 -10.43 24.67
C GLU A 37 10.34 -9.07 25.08
N LEU A 38 10.41 -8.10 24.16
CA LEU A 38 9.86 -6.77 24.33
C LEU A 38 8.42 -6.70 23.82
N PRO A 39 7.50 -6.08 24.57
CA PRO A 39 6.15 -5.83 24.09
C PRO A 39 6.20 -5.04 22.78
N SER A 40 5.38 -5.42 21.81
CA SER A 40 5.31 -4.69 20.54
C SER A 40 5.01 -3.21 20.81
N LEU A 41 5.80 -2.33 20.20
CA LEU A 41 5.58 -0.89 20.32
C LEU A 41 4.15 -0.59 19.88
N PRO A 42 3.31 0.03 20.72
CA PRO A 42 1.92 0.27 20.38
C PRO A 42 1.84 1.34 19.28
N ILE A 43 1.78 0.89 18.03
CA ILE A 43 1.66 1.75 16.84
C ILE A 43 0.34 2.56 16.87
N ILE A 44 -0.69 1.99 17.47
CA ILE A 44 -1.98 2.65 17.73
C ILE A 44 -2.24 2.63 19.22
N GLN A 45 -2.46 3.81 19.79
CA GLN A 45 -2.85 3.97 21.18
C GLN A 45 -4.31 4.43 21.25
N THR A 46 -5.12 3.84 22.13
CA THR A 46 -6.48 4.32 22.37
C THR A 46 -6.44 5.31 23.53
N VAL A 47 -6.55 6.60 23.23
CA VAL A 47 -6.46 7.67 24.24
C VAL A 47 -7.85 7.96 24.79
N ARG A 48 -8.10 7.63 26.06
CA ARG A 48 -9.36 7.95 26.75
C ARG A 48 -9.27 9.35 27.35
N THR A 49 -10.04 10.30 26.83
CA THR A 49 -10.01 11.71 27.26
C THR A 49 -11.11 12.09 28.26
N GLY A 50 -11.98 11.14 28.64
CA GLY A 50 -13.15 11.39 29.51
C GLY A 50 -14.31 12.14 28.83
N LYS A 51 -14.13 12.64 27.59
CA LYS A 51 -15.17 13.32 26.82
C LYS A 51 -16.13 12.31 26.19
N ARG A 52 -17.41 12.70 26.04
CA ARG A 52 -18.42 11.89 25.33
C ARG A 52 -18.02 11.72 23.87
N GLY A 53 -18.03 10.47 23.38
CA GLY A 53 -17.74 10.13 21.98
C GLY A 53 -16.78 8.94 21.85
N ARG A 54 -16.52 8.52 20.61
CA ARG A 54 -15.54 7.46 20.32
C ARG A 54 -14.12 7.98 20.60
N PRO A 55 -13.31 7.30 21.44
CA PRO A 55 -11.93 7.72 21.71
C PRO A 55 -11.10 7.82 20.42
N PRO A 56 -10.25 8.84 20.29
CA PRO A 56 -9.32 8.93 19.17
C PRO A 56 -8.28 7.79 19.25
N GLN A 57 -7.85 7.33 18.08
CA GLN A 57 -6.83 6.30 17.91
C GLN A 57 -5.67 6.90 17.11
N PRO A 58 -4.82 7.76 17.71
CA PRO A 58 -3.65 8.29 17.02
C PRO A 58 -2.73 7.16 16.56
N ILE A 59 -2.16 7.32 15.36
CA ILE A 59 -1.11 6.46 14.83
C ILE A 59 0.23 7.17 15.04
N ASP A 60 1.25 6.44 15.47
CA ASP A 60 2.61 6.98 15.59
C ASP A 60 3.07 7.69 14.29
N PRO A 61 3.49 8.97 14.35
CA PRO A 61 3.82 9.74 13.15
C PRO A 61 5.05 9.23 12.42
N THR A 62 6.04 8.70 13.14
CA THR A 62 7.25 8.12 12.53
C THR A 62 6.90 6.87 11.74
N PHE A 63 6.15 5.94 12.33
CA PHE A 63 5.64 4.77 11.64
C PHE A 63 4.80 5.15 10.42
N LEU A 64 3.84 6.08 10.58
CA LEU A 64 2.92 6.44 9.50
C LEU A 64 3.65 7.06 8.31
N ARG A 65 4.67 7.89 8.56
CA ARG A 65 5.53 8.47 7.52
C ARG A 65 6.26 7.39 6.72
N HIS A 66 6.94 6.46 7.40
CA HIS A 66 7.65 5.36 6.72
C HIS A 66 6.70 4.41 6.00
N ALA A 67 5.57 4.08 6.63
CA ALA A 67 4.57 3.21 6.04
C ALA A 67 3.97 3.80 4.76
N LEU A 68 3.68 5.11 4.73
CA LEU A 68 3.14 5.80 3.55
C LEU A 68 4.14 5.89 2.38
N ALA A 69 5.44 5.94 2.68
CA ALA A 69 6.48 5.92 1.65
C ALA A 69 6.54 4.56 0.91
N VAL A 70 6.22 3.46 1.59
CA VAL A 70 6.31 2.11 1.03
C VAL A 70 4.94 1.57 0.55
N ARG A 71 3.85 1.97 1.21
CA ARG A 71 2.52 1.40 1.02
C ARG A 71 1.43 2.46 1.05
N GLY A 72 0.41 2.31 0.20
CA GLY A 72 -0.78 3.17 0.25
C GLY A 72 -1.66 2.92 1.50
N PRO A 73 -2.55 3.89 1.86
CA PRO A 73 -3.41 3.81 3.05
C PRO A 73 -4.25 2.53 3.17
N ALA A 74 -4.68 1.94 2.05
CA ALA A 74 -5.48 0.70 2.02
C ALA A 74 -4.69 -0.54 2.46
N ARG A 75 -3.38 -0.60 2.20
CA ARG A 75 -2.53 -1.72 2.65
C ARG A 75 -2.13 -1.53 4.11
N ILE A 76 -1.83 -0.29 4.52
CA ILE A 76 -1.54 0.06 5.91
C ILE A 76 -2.73 -0.31 6.81
N SER A 77 -3.95 -0.02 6.36
CA SER A 77 -5.15 -0.26 7.16
C SER A 77 -5.40 -1.73 7.47
N LYS A 78 -5.00 -2.65 6.57
CA LYS A 78 -5.06 -4.10 6.81
C LYS A 78 -4.12 -4.54 7.93
N VAL A 79 -2.90 -4.01 7.96
CA VAL A 79 -1.89 -4.31 9.00
C VAL A 79 -2.35 -3.77 10.36
N LEU A 80 -2.83 -2.54 10.37
CA LEU A 80 -3.27 -1.83 11.58
C LEU A 80 -4.69 -2.21 12.05
N LYS A 81 -5.38 -3.10 11.32
CA LYS A 81 -6.78 -3.48 11.58
C LYS A 81 -7.72 -2.27 11.76
N CYS A 82 -7.54 -1.23 10.95
CA CYS A 82 -8.37 -0.03 10.95
C CYS A 82 -8.90 0.30 9.54
N SER A 83 -9.68 1.37 9.38
CA SER A 83 -10.18 1.77 8.06
C SER A 83 -9.14 2.60 7.31
N SER A 84 -9.06 2.44 5.99
CA SER A 84 -8.18 3.24 5.13
C SER A 84 -8.46 4.75 5.24
N ARG A 85 -9.73 5.12 5.43
CA ARG A 85 -10.15 6.50 5.73
C ARG A 85 -9.53 7.02 7.02
N HIS A 86 -9.42 6.20 8.06
CA HIS A 86 -8.78 6.60 9.30
C HIS A 86 -7.28 6.84 9.12
N VAL A 87 -6.57 5.96 8.42
CA VAL A 87 -5.14 6.13 8.08
C VAL A 87 -4.94 7.44 7.31
N ARG A 88 -5.74 7.70 6.28
CA ARG A 88 -5.66 8.97 5.52
C ARG A 88 -5.96 10.17 6.40
N ARG A 89 -6.96 10.09 7.29
CA ARG A 89 -7.32 11.17 8.20
C ARG A 89 -6.20 11.51 9.19
N GLU A 90 -5.54 10.51 9.77
CA GLU A 90 -4.37 10.75 10.63
C GLU A 90 -3.19 11.31 9.83
N ALA A 91 -2.95 10.82 8.61
CA ALA A 91 -1.92 11.37 7.74
C ALA A 91 -2.16 12.85 7.41
N LEU A 92 -3.41 13.24 7.15
CA LEU A 92 -3.80 14.64 6.94
C LEU A 92 -3.63 15.46 8.23
N ARG A 93 -4.05 14.93 9.39
CA ARG A 93 -3.88 15.61 10.69
C ARG A 93 -2.41 15.88 11.02
N GLN A 94 -1.53 14.97 10.63
CA GLN A 94 -0.08 15.09 10.84
C GLN A 94 0.66 15.79 9.69
N SER A 95 -0.06 16.37 8.72
CA SER A 95 0.52 17.05 7.54
C SER A 95 1.47 16.19 6.70
N LEU A 96 1.29 14.85 6.71
CA LEU A 96 2.09 13.91 5.93
C LEU A 96 1.61 13.77 4.48
N VAL A 97 0.35 14.12 4.22
CA VAL A 97 -0.29 14.02 2.90
C VAL A 97 -1.04 15.32 2.63
N GLN A 98 -1.05 15.78 1.38
CA GLN A 98 -1.84 16.95 1.01
C GLN A 98 -3.35 16.62 0.94
N PRO A 99 -4.22 17.55 1.39
CA PRO A 99 -5.65 17.44 1.17
C PRO A 99 -5.97 17.25 -0.32
N ALA A 100 -6.98 16.41 -0.61
CA ALA A 100 -7.47 16.32 -1.98
C ALA A 100 -8.21 17.63 -2.34
N PRO A 101 -8.23 18.02 -3.62
CA PRO A 101 -9.07 19.12 -4.07
C PRO A 101 -10.53 18.87 -3.70
N PRO A 102 -11.30 19.94 -3.45
CA PRO A 102 -12.69 19.81 -3.05
C PRO A 102 -13.50 19.07 -4.13
N VAL A 103 -14.42 18.22 -3.69
CA VAL A 103 -15.28 17.41 -4.59
C VAL A 103 -16.23 18.31 -5.40
N PHE A 104 -16.46 19.53 -4.95
CA PHE A 104 -17.26 20.51 -5.67
C PHE A 104 -16.66 21.90 -5.50
N ARG A 105 -16.87 22.74 -6.51
CA ARG A 105 -16.56 24.17 -6.48
C ARG A 105 -17.80 24.97 -6.84
N HIS A 106 -17.96 26.13 -6.20
CA HIS A 106 -18.99 27.08 -6.60
C HIS A 106 -18.45 27.94 -7.75
N VAL A 107 -19.25 28.08 -8.81
CA VAL A 107 -18.93 28.93 -9.96
C VAL A 107 -19.97 30.04 -10.01
N ASN A 108 -19.51 31.28 -9.98
CA ASN A 108 -20.37 32.45 -10.15
C ASN A 108 -20.57 32.66 -11.66
N ASN A 109 -21.82 32.63 -12.10
CA ASN A 109 -22.19 32.85 -13.48
C ASN A 109 -22.29 34.36 -13.79
N PRO A 110 -22.17 34.78 -15.06
CA PRO A 110 -22.32 36.19 -15.44
C PRO A 110 -23.69 36.77 -15.06
N ASP A 111 -24.72 35.95 -14.98
CA ASP A 111 -26.08 36.37 -14.59
C ASP A 111 -26.25 36.58 -13.08
N GLY A 112 -25.16 36.51 -12.29
CA GLY A 112 -25.19 36.66 -10.83
C GLY A 112 -25.65 35.42 -10.06
N THR A 113 -26.02 34.33 -10.76
CA THR A 113 -26.37 33.06 -10.13
C THR A 113 -25.12 32.26 -9.74
N GLN A 114 -25.23 31.43 -8.70
CA GLN A 114 -24.15 30.55 -8.25
C GLN A 114 -24.50 29.09 -8.57
N SER A 115 -23.64 28.42 -9.35
CA SER A 115 -23.77 27.00 -9.67
C SER A 115 -22.76 26.15 -8.90
N ARG A 116 -23.12 24.91 -8.57
CA ARG A 116 -22.23 23.94 -7.92
C ARG A 116 -21.71 22.96 -8.96
N VAL A 117 -20.43 23.04 -9.27
CA VAL A 117 -19.76 22.11 -10.21
C VAL A 117 -19.11 21.00 -9.41
N HIS A 118 -19.56 19.76 -9.62
CA HIS A 118 -18.97 18.57 -9.03
C HIS A 118 -17.77 18.09 -9.86
N THR A 119 -16.63 17.88 -9.22
CA THR A 119 -15.46 17.25 -9.84
C THR A 119 -15.53 15.76 -9.55
N SER A 120 -15.88 14.97 -10.57
CA SER A 120 -15.73 13.51 -10.46
C SER A 120 -14.24 13.17 -10.38
N GLN A 121 -13.87 12.40 -9.35
CA GLN A 121 -12.49 11.90 -9.17
C GLN A 121 -12.27 10.52 -9.80
N THR A 122 -13.22 10.01 -10.58
CA THR A 122 -12.97 8.83 -11.41
C THR A 122 -11.88 9.18 -12.41
N ALA A 123 -10.78 8.43 -12.40
CA ALA A 123 -9.82 8.46 -13.49
C ALA A 123 -10.58 8.31 -14.82
N PRO A 124 -10.14 8.98 -15.91
CA PRO A 124 -10.75 8.77 -17.21
C PRO A 124 -10.76 7.27 -17.49
N VAL A 125 -11.97 6.70 -17.63
CA VAL A 125 -12.18 5.27 -17.79
C VAL A 125 -11.57 4.79 -19.12
N SER A 126 -11.40 5.71 -20.07
CA SER A 126 -10.74 5.51 -21.33
C SER A 126 -9.89 6.72 -21.69
N THR A 127 -8.70 6.47 -22.23
CA THR A 127 -7.89 7.48 -22.93
C THR A 127 -8.18 7.50 -24.42
N LEU A 128 -9.06 6.62 -24.92
CA LEU A 128 -9.41 6.55 -26.33
C LEU A 128 -10.19 7.79 -26.73
N SER A 129 -9.76 8.41 -27.81
CA SER A 129 -10.57 9.37 -28.54
C SER A 129 -11.80 8.70 -29.14
N ASP A 130 -12.83 9.48 -29.44
CA ASP A 130 -14.06 8.97 -30.07
C ASP A 130 -13.75 8.22 -31.39
N HIS A 131 -12.80 8.71 -32.17
CA HIS A 131 -12.37 8.04 -33.40
C HIS A 131 -11.71 6.68 -33.15
N GLU A 132 -10.89 6.56 -32.10
CA GLU A 132 -10.29 5.27 -31.72
C GLU A 132 -11.34 4.31 -31.16
N LEU A 133 -12.34 4.83 -30.43
CA LEU A 133 -13.47 4.06 -29.96
C LEU A 133 -14.26 3.48 -31.15
N ASP A 134 -14.60 4.31 -32.13
CA ASP A 134 -15.33 3.90 -33.33
C ASP A 134 -14.54 2.88 -34.15
N ALA A 135 -13.23 3.06 -34.29
CA ALA A 135 -12.36 2.09 -34.96
C ALA A 135 -12.36 0.73 -34.23
N THR A 136 -12.23 0.73 -32.90
CA THR A 136 -12.30 -0.52 -32.11
C THR A 136 -13.67 -1.20 -32.18
N LEU A 137 -14.76 -0.43 -32.22
CA LEU A 137 -16.11 -0.98 -32.41
C LEU A 137 -16.26 -1.61 -33.79
N ALA A 138 -15.76 -0.96 -34.85
CA ALA A 138 -15.77 -1.49 -36.20
C ALA A 138 -14.96 -2.80 -36.31
N ASP A 139 -13.78 -2.87 -35.69
CA ASP A 139 -12.96 -4.08 -35.64
C ASP A 139 -13.69 -5.23 -34.92
N ILE A 140 -14.34 -4.96 -33.79
CA ILE A 140 -15.10 -5.98 -33.03
C ILE A 140 -16.27 -6.51 -33.86
N LEU A 141 -17.05 -5.62 -34.51
CA LEU A 141 -18.20 -6.01 -35.33
C LEU A 141 -17.76 -6.79 -36.59
N THR A 142 -16.60 -6.46 -37.15
CA THR A 142 -16.02 -7.19 -38.29
C THR A 142 -15.53 -8.58 -37.88
N ALA A 143 -14.93 -8.70 -36.69
CA ALA A 143 -14.47 -9.98 -36.15
C ALA A 143 -15.63 -10.91 -35.74
N TYR A 144 -16.78 -10.36 -35.34
CA TYR A 144 -17.94 -11.12 -34.86
C TYR A 144 -19.24 -10.72 -35.56
N PRO A 145 -19.41 -11.03 -36.85
CA PRO A 145 -20.55 -10.57 -37.65
C PRO A 145 -21.90 -11.19 -37.25
N GLY A 146 -21.91 -12.19 -36.37
CA GLY A 146 -23.11 -12.87 -35.86
C GLY A 146 -23.63 -12.36 -34.52
N PHE A 147 -23.01 -11.32 -33.93
CA PHE A 147 -23.55 -10.64 -32.75
C PHE A 147 -24.54 -9.56 -33.20
N GLY A 148 -25.79 -9.97 -33.46
CA GLY A 148 -26.92 -9.12 -33.81
C GLY A 148 -28.22 -9.79 -33.44
#